data_AF-A0A380P3A9-F1
#
_entry.id   AF-A0A380P3A9-F1
#
_cell.length_a   1.000
_cell.length_b   1.000
_cell.length_c   1.000
_cell.angle_alpha   90.00
_cell.angle_beta   90.00
_cell.angle_gamma   90.00
#
_symmetry.space_group_name_H-M   'P 1'
#
loop_
_entity.id
_entity.type
_entity.pdbx_description
1 polymer ?
#
loop_
_entity_poly.entity_id
_entity_poly.type
_entity_poly.pdbx_seq_one_letter_code
_entity_poly.pdbx_strand_id
1 'polypeptide(L)'
;MLNQTDIQATLKQHFGFETFRPGQLEIIEALLRGDAALGMLPTGGGKSLIYQMMGYLRPGTVVIVTPLLSLMQDQVARFNYLGENRSLRSIRRWMHKRNSQF
;
A
#
# COMPACT_ATOMS: atom_id res chain seq x y z
N MET A 1 -13.55 -10.99 -12.64
CA MET A 1 -12.42 -11.33 -11.75
C MET A 1 -11.18 -10.68 -12.32
N LEU A 2 -10.27 -10.18 -11.48
CA LEU A 2 -8.99 -9.68 -11.96
C LEU A 2 -8.09 -10.86 -12.29
N ASN A 3 -7.41 -10.77 -13.43
CA ASN A 3 -6.49 -11.80 -13.91
C ASN A 3 -5.05 -11.37 -13.61
N GLN A 4 -4.07 -12.29 -13.71
CA GLN A 4 -2.65 -11.96 -13.49
C GLN A 4 -2.15 -10.81 -14.37
N THR A 5 -2.67 -10.69 -15.60
CA THR A 5 -2.35 -9.59 -16.52
C THR A 5 -2.73 -8.22 -15.95
N ASP A 6 -3.86 -8.11 -15.24
CA ASP A 6 -4.31 -6.85 -14.62
C ASP A 6 -3.40 -6.45 -13.45
N ILE A 7 -2.94 -7.46 -12.69
CA ILE A 7 -2.02 -7.28 -11.57
C ILE A 7 -0.66 -6.75 -12.08
N GLN A 8 -0.13 -7.37 -13.15
CA GLN A 8 1.12 -6.94 -13.79
C GLN A 8 1.00 -5.55 -14.43
N ALA A 9 -0.12 -5.27 -15.12
CA ALA A 9 -0.37 -3.96 -15.70
C ALA A 9 -0.40 -2.87 -14.62
N THR A 10 -1.04 -3.14 -13.48
CA THR A 10 -1.08 -2.20 -12.34
C THR A 10 0.33 -1.94 -11.78
N LEU A 11 1.15 -2.99 -11.64
CA LEU A 11 2.53 -2.88 -11.18
C LEU A 11 3.33 -1.93 -12.08
N LYS A 12 3.24 -2.13 -13.39
CA LYS A 12 3.94 -1.33 -14.38
C LYS A 12 3.42 0.11 -14.42
N GLN A 13 2.11 0.30 -14.48
CA GLN A 13 1.48 1.60 -14.65
C GLN A 13 1.69 2.53 -13.44
N HIS A 14 1.56 1.99 -12.22
CA HIS A 14 1.58 2.81 -11.00
C HIS A 14 2.94 2.85 -10.31
N PHE A 15 3.77 1.81 -10.48
CA PHE A 15 5.04 1.68 -9.76
C PHE A 15 6.26 1.63 -10.69
N GLY A 16 6.08 1.48 -12.00
CA GLY A 16 7.17 1.42 -12.98
C GLY A 16 8.04 0.17 -12.89
N PHE A 17 7.58 -0.88 -12.19
CA PHE A 17 8.31 -2.15 -12.08
C PHE A 17 7.82 -3.15 -13.13
N GLU A 18 8.75 -3.91 -13.70
CA GLU A 18 8.45 -4.97 -14.68
C GLU A 18 8.17 -6.33 -14.02
N THR A 19 8.68 -6.56 -12.80
CA THR A 19 8.56 -7.84 -12.11
C THR A 19 8.33 -7.67 -10.61
N PHE A 20 7.62 -8.64 -10.03
CA PHE A 20 7.47 -8.78 -8.58
C PHE A 20 8.72 -9.36 -7.95
N ARG A 21 9.01 -8.94 -6.72
CA ARG A 21 9.97 -9.63 -5.86
C ARG A 21 9.34 -10.91 -5.30
N PRO A 22 10.16 -11.90 -4.91
CA PRO A 22 9.66 -13.16 -4.36
C PRO A 22 8.64 -12.96 -3.23
N GLY A 23 7.52 -13.67 -3.29
CA GLY A 23 6.46 -13.64 -2.28
C GLY A 23 5.45 -12.50 -2.43
N GLN A 24 5.71 -11.46 -3.23
CA GLN A 24 4.78 -10.33 -3.35
C GLN A 24 3.51 -10.72 -4.12
N LEU A 25 3.67 -11.40 -5.26
CA LEU A 25 2.55 -11.76 -6.13
C LEU A 25 1.63 -12.77 -5.42
N GLU A 26 2.22 -13.75 -4.75
CA GLU A 26 1.51 -14.81 -4.02
C GLU A 26 0.63 -14.23 -2.91
N ILE A 27 1.14 -13.24 -2.18
CA ILE A 27 0.36 -12.53 -1.16
C ILE A 27 -0.77 -11.72 -1.79
N ILE A 28 -0.51 -10.98 -2.88
CA ILE A 28 -1.53 -10.20 -3.57
C ILE A 28 -2.66 -11.10 -4.09
N GLU A 29 -2.32 -12.21 -4.73
CA GLU A 29 -3.30 -13.16 -5.26
C GLU A 29 -4.16 -13.77 -4.16
N ALA A 30 -3.57 -14.14 -3.01
CA ALA A 30 -4.31 -14.61 -1.85
C ALA A 30 -5.32 -13.55 -1.34
N LEU A 31 -4.87 -12.31 -1.18
CA LEU A 31 -5.73 -11.21 -0.74
C LEU A 31 -6.85 -10.89 -1.75
N LEU A 32 -6.59 -11.04 -3.06
CA LEU A 32 -7.61 -10.82 -4.09
C LEU A 32 -8.71 -11.88 -4.06
N ARG A 33 -8.35 -13.14 -3.79
CA ARG A 33 -9.32 -14.23 -3.55
C ARG A 33 -10.16 -14.01 -2.29
N GLY A 34 -9.72 -13.12 -1.40
CA GLY A 34 -10.38 -12.85 -0.13
C GLY A 34 -9.82 -13.68 1.03
N ASP A 35 -8.68 -14.35 0.82
CA ASP A 35 -8.01 -15.14 1.84
C ASP A 35 -7.23 -14.23 2.82
N ALA A 36 -7.06 -14.69 4.06
CA ALA A 36 -6.12 -14.08 4.99
C ALA A 36 -4.68 -14.52 4.66
N ALA A 37 -3.72 -13.59 4.72
CA ALA A 37 -2.32 -13.87 4.41
C ALA A 37 -1.37 -13.28 5.47
N LEU A 38 -0.34 -14.05 5.83
CA LEU A 38 0.79 -13.60 6.66
C LEU A 38 2.05 -13.48 5.80
N GLY A 39 2.46 -12.25 5.50
CA GLY A 39 3.64 -11.97 4.69
C GLY A 39 4.90 -11.75 5.53
N MET A 40 5.81 -12.73 5.57
CA MET A 40 7.14 -12.58 6.16
C MET A 40 8.16 -12.16 5.10
N LEU A 41 8.28 -10.85 4.88
CA LEU A 41 9.29 -10.28 3.99
C LEU A 41 10.44 -9.66 4.81
N PRO A 42 11.68 -9.58 4.29
CA PRO A 42 12.75 -8.82 4.94
C PRO A 42 12.49 -7.31 4.90
N THR A 43 13.18 -6.53 5.74
CA THR A 43 13.21 -5.06 5.64
C THR A 43 13.71 -4.66 4.26
N GLY A 44 13.08 -3.66 3.63
CA GLY A 44 13.37 -3.30 2.24
C GLY A 44 12.81 -4.27 1.19
N GLY A 45 12.22 -5.40 1.59
CA GLY A 45 11.61 -6.40 0.70
C GLY A 45 10.34 -5.93 -0.03
N GLY A 46 9.92 -4.68 0.15
CA GLY A 46 8.79 -4.12 -0.60
C GLY A 46 7.42 -4.51 -0.05
N LYS A 47 7.28 -4.68 1.28
CA LYS A 47 5.97 -4.89 1.94
C LYS A 47 4.97 -3.80 1.59
N SER A 48 5.45 -2.57 1.41
CA SER A 48 4.63 -1.43 1.06
C SER A 48 3.89 -1.54 -0.25
N LEU A 49 4.56 -2.14 -1.24
CA LEU A 49 3.98 -2.36 -2.55
C LEU A 49 2.71 -3.21 -2.46
N ILE A 50 2.69 -4.23 -1.60
CA ILE A 50 1.56 -5.15 -1.46
C ILE A 50 0.30 -4.39 -1.05
N TYR A 51 0.33 -3.66 0.06
CA TYR A 51 -0.87 -2.94 0.51
C TYR A 51 -1.23 -1.75 -0.38
N GLN A 52 -0.26 -1.14 -1.06
CA GLN A 52 -0.50 -0.07 -2.04
C GLN A 52 -1.24 -0.61 -3.26
N MET A 53 -0.76 -1.73 -3.81
CA MET A 53 -1.41 -2.40 -4.93
C MET A 53 -2.85 -2.81 -4.62
N MET A 54 -3.12 -3.28 -3.39
CA MET A 54 -4.49 -3.57 -2.97
C MET A 54 -5.42 -2.35 -3.07
N GLY A 55 -4.91 -1.14 -2.88
CA GLY A 55 -5.67 0.11 -3.04
C GLY A 55 -6.09 0.42 -4.48
N TYR A 56 -5.40 -0.18 -5.46
CA TYR A 56 -5.72 -0.08 -6.89
C TYR A 56 -6.55 -1.25 -7.39
N LEU A 57 -6.26 -2.45 -6.89
CA LEU A 57 -6.87 -3.69 -7.39
C LEU A 57 -8.23 -3.98 -6.76
N ARG A 58 -8.54 -3.47 -5.56
CA ARG A 58 -9.87 -3.67 -4.95
C ARG A 58 -10.71 -2.41 -4.91
N PRO A 59 -12.02 -2.51 -5.22
CA PRO A 59 -12.95 -1.44 -4.89
C PRO A 59 -13.05 -1.30 -3.36
N GLY A 60 -13.14 -0.07 -2.87
CA GLY A 60 -13.27 0.23 -1.45
C GLY A 60 -12.05 0.91 -0.84
N THR A 61 -11.89 0.79 0.48
CA THR A 61 -10.82 1.44 1.24
C THR A 61 -9.89 0.41 1.86
N VAL A 62 -8.58 0.56 1.65
CA VAL A 62 -7.56 -0.23 2.33
C VAL A 62 -7.13 0.49 3.60
N VAL A 63 -7.20 -0.21 4.74
CA VAL A 63 -6.77 0.31 6.04
C VAL A 63 -5.42 -0.30 6.39
N ILE A 64 -4.43 0.56 6.60
CA ILE A 64 -3.07 0.17 6.99
C ILE A 64 -2.87 0.60 8.44
N VAL A 65 -2.55 -0.35 9.32
CA VAL A 65 -2.28 -0.09 10.73
C VAL A 65 -0.79 -0.29 10.98
N THR A 66 -0.14 0.71 11.54
CA THR A 66 1.29 0.67 11.87
C THR A 66 1.52 1.12 13.32
N PRO A 67 2.48 0.53 14.04
CA PRO A 67 2.70 0.85 15.45
C PRO A 67 3.39 2.20 15.69
N LEU A 68 4.15 2.71 14.71
CA LEU A 68 4.99 3.91 14.89
C LEU A 68 4.54 5.05 13.99
N LEU A 69 4.37 6.24 14.59
CA LEU A 69 3.98 7.45 13.87
C LEU A 69 5.04 7.91 12.86
N SER A 70 6.33 7.78 13.20
CA SER A 70 7.43 8.12 12.27
C SER A 70 7.33 7.33 10.97
N LEU A 71 7.04 6.02 11.06
CA LEU A 71 6.83 5.17 9.89
C LEU A 71 5.61 5.59 9.07
N MET A 72 4.55 6.11 9.70
CA MET A 72 3.38 6.64 8.98
C MET A 72 3.76 7.90 8.18
N GLN A 73 4.56 8.79 8.77
CA GLN A 73 5.01 10.02 8.12
C GLN A 73 5.87 9.73 6.90
N ASP A 74 6.82 8.80 7.01
CA ASP A 74 7.68 8.38 5.89
C ASP A 74 6.87 7.79 4.74
N GLN A 75 5.86 6.97 5.05
CA GLN A 75 4.97 6.40 4.04
C GLN A 75 4.11 7.47 3.36
N VAL A 76 3.55 8.41 4.14
CA VAL A 76 2.80 9.56 3.63
C VAL A 76 3.66 10.45 2.72
N ALA A 77 4.90 10.74 3.10
CA ALA A 77 5.83 11.52 2.28
C ALA A 77 6.11 10.81 0.94
N ARG A 78 6.30 9.49 0.95
CA ARG A 78 6.50 8.69 -0.26
C ARG A 78 5.29 8.70 -1.19
N PHE A 79 4.07 8.63 -0.65
CA PHE A 79 2.85 8.77 -1.44
C PHE A 79 2.71 10.15 -2.10
N ASN A 80 3.02 11.22 -1.36
CA ASN A 80 3.02 12.58 -1.89
C ASN A 80 4.01 12.73 -3.05
N TYR A 81 5.21 12.17 -2.91
CA TYR A 81 6.23 12.21 -3.96
C TYR A 81 5.76 11.52 -5.25
N LEU A 82 4.98 10.44 -5.13
CA LEU A 82 4.39 9.72 -6.26
C LEU A 82 3.13 10.40 -6.83
N GLY A 83 2.71 11.56 -6.30
CA GLY A 83 1.51 12.29 -6.74
C GLY A 83 0.19 11.65 -6.28
N GLU A 84 0.24 10.73 -5.31
CA GLU A 84 -0.87 9.87 -4.95
C GLU A 84 -1.76 10.47 -3.86
N ASN A 85 -2.70 11.34 -4.25
CA ASN A 85 -3.54 12.10 -3.31
C ASN A 85 -4.67 11.29 -2.62
N ARG A 86 -4.87 10.00 -2.98
CA ARG A 86 -6.00 9.19 -2.46
C ARG A 86 -5.79 8.73 -1.02
N SER A 87 -4.56 8.47 -0.59
CA SER A 87 -4.23 7.80 0.69
C SER A 87 -4.18 8.73 1.91
N LEU A 88 -4.39 10.04 1.76
CA LEU A 88 -3.86 11.04 2.69
C LEU A 88 -4.87 11.74 3.62
N ARG A 89 -6.17 11.46 3.51
CA ARG A 89 -7.17 12.26 4.23
C ARG A 89 -7.25 12.00 5.73
N SER A 90 -6.89 10.80 6.21
CA SER A 90 -7.04 10.44 7.63
C SER A 90 -5.85 10.86 8.49
N ILE A 91 -4.62 10.56 8.06
CA ILE A 91 -3.39 10.86 8.83
C ILE A 91 -3.18 12.38 8.93
N ARG A 92 -3.35 13.13 7.84
CA ARG A 92 -3.21 14.60 7.86
C ARG A 92 -4.22 15.25 8.80
N ARG A 93 -5.48 14.79 8.78
CA ARG A 93 -6.54 15.30 9.68
C ARG A 93 -6.24 15.00 11.14
N TRP A 94 -5.75 13.79 11.46
CA TRP A 94 -5.39 13.43 12.83
C TRP A 94 -4.15 14.18 13.32
N MET A 95 -3.11 14.34 12.48
CA MET A 95 -1.92 15.14 12.83
C MET A 95 -2.29 16.62 13.06
N HIS A 96 -3.15 17.19 12.21
CA HIS A 96 -3.60 18.57 12.40
C HIS A 96 -4.46 18.74 13.66
N LYS A 97 -5.36 17.79 13.95
CA LYS A 97 -6.13 17.77 15.21
C LYS A 97 -5.25 17.66 16.46
N ARG A 98 -4.11 16.96 16.37
CA ARG A 98 -3.19 16.82 17.50
C ARG A 98 -2.35 18.07 17.74
N ASN A 99 -1.91 18.74 16.66
CA ASN A 99 -1.16 20.00 16.75
C ASN A 99 -2.04 21.23 17.05
N SER A 100 -3.36 21.14 16.95
CA SER A 100 -4.28 22.22 17.33
C SER A 100 -4.83 22.09 18.76
N GLN A 101 -4.31 21.12 19.54
CA GLN A 101 -4.65 20.87 20.95
C GLN A 101 -3.50 21.29 21.89
N PHE A 102 -2.53 22.05 21.37
CA PHE A 102 -1.45 22.71 22.10
C PHE A 102 -1.30 24.14 21.60
#